data_AF-A0A2N3CGU5-F1
#
_entry.id   AF-A0A2N3CGU5-F1
#
_cell.length_a   1.000
_cell.length_b   1.000
_cell.length_c   1.000
_cell.angle_alpha   90.00
_cell.angle_beta   90.00
_cell.angle_gamma   90.00
#
_symmetry.space_group_name_H-M   'P 1'
#
loop_
_entity.id
_entity.type
_entity.pdbx_description
1 polymer ?
#
loop_
_entity_poly.entity_id
_entity_poly.type
_entity_poly.pdbx_seq_one_letter_code
_entity_poly.pdbx_strand_id
1 'polypeptide(L)'
;MNKVLMMLGAVIVTAALALPATAQGIGARVERSQAELAYEKAETDFAKVKATRDAARTKCAAREYQACYELAELQRKGLGGVQDLSAAATNYKKVCDAKDGRGCAGLAYLTVQGRGVTANAAEGRRLYKKSCDLGEVSGCAAWGNMAYTGTGGPKDVQGGTRALNEACAKEYEWACERVQTLGAFDPNDRSMQRLRDLRSN
;
A
#
# COMPACT_ATOMS: atom_id res chain seq x y z
N MET A 1 -18.32 -44.10 91.32
CA MET A 1 -19.23 -43.32 92.19
C MET A 1 -19.56 -42.03 91.45
N ASN A 2 -20.64 -41.99 90.70
CA ASN A 2 -21.99 -41.65 91.16
C ASN A 2 -22.12 -40.16 91.48
N LYS A 3 -22.65 -39.36 90.55
CA LYS A 3 -24.00 -38.77 90.68
C LYS A 3 -24.36 -37.96 89.45
N VAL A 4 -25.37 -38.49 88.77
CA VAL A 4 -26.34 -37.77 87.95
C VAL A 4 -27.00 -36.68 88.81
N LEU A 5 -27.12 -35.47 88.28
CA LEU A 5 -28.13 -34.51 88.74
C LEU A 5 -28.75 -33.81 87.54
N MET A 6 -30.01 -34.19 87.29
CA MET A 6 -30.97 -33.50 86.44
C MET A 6 -31.26 -32.10 87.00
N MET A 7 -31.57 -31.14 86.11
CA MET A 7 -32.89 -30.47 86.06
C MET A 7 -32.86 -29.19 85.20
N LEU A 8 -33.84 -29.13 84.29
CA LEU A 8 -34.66 -27.96 83.91
C LEU A 8 -34.03 -26.79 83.11
N GLY A 9 -34.57 -26.56 81.91
CA GLY A 9 -34.89 -25.19 81.47
C GLY A 9 -34.65 -24.86 80.00
N ALA A 10 -35.73 -24.47 79.32
CA ALA A 10 -35.81 -23.69 78.08
C ALA A 10 -35.55 -24.40 76.74
N VAL A 11 -36.66 -24.81 76.10
CA VAL A 11 -36.78 -24.94 74.64
C VAL A 11 -36.64 -23.53 74.05
N ILE A 12 -35.49 -23.22 73.46
CA ILE A 12 -35.32 -22.03 72.62
C ILE A 12 -35.67 -22.44 71.20
N VAL A 13 -36.83 -21.98 70.72
CA VAL A 13 -37.18 -22.00 69.30
C VAL A 13 -36.25 -21.02 68.60
N THR A 14 -35.13 -21.50 68.07
CA THR A 14 -34.29 -20.71 67.17
C THR A 14 -35.01 -20.58 65.84
N ALA A 15 -35.70 -19.46 65.65
CA ALA A 15 -36.15 -19.02 64.34
C ALA A 15 -34.92 -18.92 63.42
N ALA A 16 -34.85 -19.81 62.43
CA ALA A 16 -33.89 -19.72 61.35
C ALA A 16 -34.24 -18.48 60.51
N LEU A 17 -33.64 -17.34 60.86
CA LEU A 17 -33.55 -16.21 59.97
C LEU A 17 -32.57 -16.60 58.85
N ALA A 18 -33.13 -17.10 57.75
CA ALA A 18 -32.42 -17.16 56.49
C ALA A 18 -32.01 -15.73 56.11
N LEU A 19 -30.72 -15.43 56.27
CA LEU A 19 -30.14 -14.21 55.72
C LEU A 19 -30.30 -14.30 54.20
N PRO A 20 -30.88 -13.28 53.53
CA PRO A 20 -30.89 -13.25 52.09
C PRO A 20 -29.45 -13.14 51.61
N ALA A 21 -29.03 -14.10 50.77
CA ALA A 21 -27.78 -14.02 50.05
C ALA A 21 -27.83 -12.79 49.13
N THR A 22 -27.23 -11.68 49.55
CA THR A 22 -27.01 -10.52 48.69
C THR A 22 -25.55 -10.11 48.72
N ALA A 23 -25.07 -9.76 47.52
CA ALA A 23 -23.75 -9.24 47.20
C ALA A 23 -22.59 -10.25 47.10
N GLN A 24 -22.79 -11.34 46.36
CA GLN A 24 -21.80 -11.62 45.33
C GLN A 24 -22.02 -10.56 44.25
N GLY A 25 -21.24 -9.48 44.30
CA GLY A 25 -21.20 -8.51 43.23
C GLY A 25 -20.95 -9.25 41.93
N ILE A 26 -21.93 -9.17 41.03
CA ILE A 26 -21.87 -9.55 39.63
C ILE A 26 -20.66 -8.88 38.96
N GLY A 27 -19.49 -9.50 39.10
CA GLY A 27 -18.40 -9.37 38.16
C GLY A 27 -18.75 -10.10 36.87
N ALA A 28 -19.93 -9.83 36.30
CA ALA A 28 -20.27 -10.29 34.97
C ALA A 28 -19.38 -9.50 34.02
N ARG A 29 -18.28 -10.11 33.57
CA ARG A 29 -17.50 -9.61 32.45
C ARG A 29 -18.46 -9.58 31.26
N VAL A 30 -18.91 -8.39 30.86
CA VAL A 30 -19.67 -8.22 29.62
C VAL A 30 -18.74 -8.67 28.49
N GLU A 31 -19.04 -9.81 27.87
CA GLU A 31 -18.31 -10.26 26.70
C GLU A 31 -18.63 -9.33 25.52
N ARG A 32 -17.60 -8.73 24.93
CA ARG A 32 -17.74 -7.89 23.74
C ARG A 32 -18.25 -8.71 22.57
N SER A 33 -19.16 -8.14 21.80
CA SER A 33 -19.60 -8.71 20.53
C SER A 33 -18.47 -8.73 19.49
N GLN A 34 -18.58 -9.62 18.51
CA GLN A 34 -17.63 -9.69 17.39
C GLN A 34 -17.53 -8.36 16.62
N ALA A 35 -18.65 -7.62 16.53
CA ALA A 35 -18.70 -6.31 15.87
C ALA A 35 -17.91 -5.24 16.66
N GLU A 36 -18.02 -5.22 17.99
CA GLU A 36 -17.26 -4.30 18.84
C GLU A 36 -15.75 -4.59 18.79
N LEU A 37 -15.36 -5.88 18.83
CA LEU A 37 -13.96 -6.29 18.70
C LEU A 37 -13.38 -5.91 17.32
N ALA A 38 -14.16 -6.07 16.25
CA ALA A 38 -13.75 -5.68 14.91
C ALA A 38 -13.60 -4.15 14.77
N TYR A 39 -14.52 -3.38 15.38
CA TYR A 39 -14.47 -1.93 15.37
C TYR A 39 -13.25 -1.39 16.13
N GLU A 40 -13.02 -1.86 17.36
CA GLU A 40 -11.84 -1.50 18.17
C GLU A 40 -10.52 -1.84 17.46
N LYS A 41 -10.46 -3.01 16.81
CA LYS A 41 -9.30 -3.38 15.99
C LYS A 41 -9.12 -2.43 14.82
N ALA A 42 -10.19 -2.05 14.12
CA ALA A 42 -10.13 -1.10 13.01
C ALA A 42 -9.68 0.29 13.47
N GLU A 43 -10.16 0.78 14.61
CA GLU A 43 -9.70 2.04 15.21
C GLU A 43 -8.21 1.99 15.57
N THR A 44 -7.78 0.89 16.19
CA THR A 44 -6.38 0.68 16.57
C THR A 44 -5.48 0.59 15.33
N ASP A 45 -5.91 -0.15 14.31
CA ASP A 45 -5.21 -0.27 13.04
C ASP A 45 -5.13 1.10 12.34
N PHE A 46 -6.21 1.87 12.32
CA PHE A 46 -6.22 3.22 11.78
C PHE A 46 -5.30 4.17 12.56
N ALA A 47 -5.35 4.16 13.89
CA ALA A 47 -4.49 4.97 14.74
C ALA A 47 -3.01 4.66 14.50
N LYS A 48 -2.66 3.38 14.34
CA LYS A 48 -1.31 2.93 13.99
C LYS A 48 -0.86 3.49 12.65
N VAL A 49 -1.67 3.34 11.59
CA VAL A 49 -1.32 3.83 10.25
C VAL A 49 -1.26 5.36 10.21
N LYS A 50 -2.12 6.06 10.96
CA LYS A 50 -2.06 7.51 11.15
C LYS A 50 -0.74 7.92 11.81
N ALA A 51 -0.32 7.25 12.88
CA ALA A 51 0.96 7.50 13.52
C ALA A 51 2.14 7.28 12.57
N THR A 52 2.10 6.23 11.73
CA THR A 52 3.10 6.01 10.67
C THR A 52 3.14 7.18 9.69
N ARG A 53 1.99 7.68 9.23
CA ARG A 53 1.93 8.85 8.33
C ARG A 53 2.52 10.11 8.97
N ASP A 54 2.20 10.35 10.25
CA ASP A 54 2.73 11.50 10.99
C ASP A 54 4.24 11.38 11.21
N ALA A 55 4.76 10.19 11.52
CA ALA A 55 6.19 9.92 11.64
C ALA A 55 6.93 10.11 10.30
N ALA A 56 6.37 9.58 9.20
CA ALA A 56 6.93 9.74 7.85
C ALA A 56 6.99 11.22 7.44
N ARG A 57 6.01 12.03 7.85
CA ARG A 57 6.01 13.48 7.66
C ARG A 57 7.18 14.17 8.35
N THR A 58 7.41 13.86 9.63
CA THR A 58 8.52 14.45 10.39
C THR A 58 9.87 14.08 9.78
N LYS A 59 10.09 12.81 9.45
CA LYS A 59 11.33 12.34 8.81
C LYS A 59 11.53 12.92 7.41
N CYS A 60 10.47 13.02 6.61
CA CYS A 60 10.54 13.68 5.31
C CYS A 60 10.93 15.16 5.43
N ALA A 61 10.43 15.87 6.45
CA ALA A 61 10.83 17.25 6.74
C ALA A 61 12.32 17.36 7.10
N ALA A 62 12.88 16.33 7.74
CA ALA A 62 14.31 16.17 8.00
C ALA A 62 15.14 15.71 6.77
N ARG A 63 14.55 15.72 5.56
CA ARG A 63 15.16 15.33 4.28
C ARG A 63 15.55 13.85 4.18
N GLU A 64 14.93 12.98 4.97
CA GLU A 64 15.00 11.54 4.76
C GLU A 64 14.09 11.14 3.58
N TYR A 65 14.66 11.09 2.37
CA TYR A 65 13.88 10.89 1.15
C TYR A 65 13.12 9.56 1.09
N GLN A 66 13.61 8.52 1.77
CA GLN A 66 12.89 7.25 1.96
C GLN A 66 11.53 7.48 2.66
N ALA A 67 11.52 8.30 3.71
CA ALA A 67 10.29 8.66 4.42
C ALA A 67 9.39 9.59 3.58
N CYS A 68 9.96 10.43 2.71
CA CYS A 68 9.17 11.19 1.75
C CYS A 68 8.44 10.29 0.75
N TYR A 69 9.09 9.21 0.29
CA TYR A 69 8.45 8.24 -0.59
C TYR A 69 7.31 7.50 0.13
N GLU A 70 7.55 7.03 1.35
CA GLU A 70 6.52 6.38 2.17
C GLU A 70 5.33 7.32 2.41
N LEU A 71 5.60 8.58 2.78
CA LEU A 71 4.57 9.59 2.96
C LEU A 71 3.76 9.80 1.68
N ALA A 72 4.43 9.87 0.52
CA ALA A 72 3.77 10.02 -0.77
C ALA A 72 2.85 8.82 -1.07
N GLU A 73 3.27 7.59 -0.79
CA GLU A 73 2.43 6.39 -0.94
C GLU A 73 1.20 6.42 -0.01
N LEU A 74 1.39 6.79 1.26
CA LEU A 74 0.31 6.91 2.24
C LEU A 74 -0.71 7.98 1.81
N GLN A 75 -0.22 9.14 1.35
CA GLN A 75 -1.05 10.22 0.82
C GLN A 75 -1.77 9.81 -0.46
N ARG A 76 -1.09 9.11 -1.38
CA ARG A 76 -1.68 8.61 -2.64
C ARG A 76 -2.77 7.57 -2.38
N LYS A 77 -2.62 6.73 -1.36
CA LYS A 77 -3.59 5.69 -1.02
C LYS A 77 -4.68 6.16 -0.04
N GLY A 78 -4.51 7.32 0.61
CA GLY A 78 -5.42 7.77 1.68
C GLY A 78 -5.30 6.92 2.95
N LEU A 79 -4.11 6.41 3.24
CA LEU A 79 -3.86 5.60 4.43
C LEU A 79 -3.49 6.51 5.61
N GLY A 80 -4.11 6.26 6.77
CA GLY A 80 -3.87 7.06 7.98
C GLY A 80 -4.39 8.50 7.90
N GLY A 81 -5.32 8.79 6.98
CA GLY A 81 -5.96 10.10 6.80
C GLY A 81 -6.52 10.27 5.39
N VAL A 82 -7.02 11.45 5.04
CA VAL A 82 -7.60 11.71 3.71
C VAL A 82 -6.54 11.55 2.60
N GLN A 83 -6.96 11.01 1.45
CA GLN A 83 -6.14 10.92 0.24
C GLN A 83 -5.79 12.33 -0.25
N ASP A 84 -4.52 12.54 -0.57
CA ASP A 84 -4.01 13.83 -1.03
C ASP A 84 -2.98 13.62 -2.15
N LEU A 85 -3.46 13.65 -3.39
CA LEU A 85 -2.65 13.37 -4.57
C LEU A 85 -1.70 14.53 -4.91
N SER A 86 -2.05 15.77 -4.56
CA SER A 86 -1.19 16.93 -4.79
C SER A 86 0.01 16.93 -3.84
N ALA A 87 -0.24 16.62 -2.56
CA ALA A 87 0.85 16.47 -1.59
C ALA A 87 1.70 15.23 -1.91
N ALA A 88 1.10 14.13 -2.37
CA ALA A 88 1.85 12.96 -2.85
C ALA A 88 2.79 13.33 -4.01
N ALA A 89 2.29 14.04 -5.03
CA ALA A 89 3.11 14.52 -6.15
C ALA A 89 4.28 15.39 -5.69
N THR A 90 4.03 16.30 -4.73
CA THR A 90 5.09 17.15 -4.15
C THR A 90 6.18 16.31 -3.48
N ASN A 91 5.81 15.28 -2.72
CA ASN A 91 6.79 14.41 -2.05
C ASN A 91 7.51 13.46 -3.02
N TYR A 92 6.82 12.89 -4.01
CA TYR A 92 7.47 12.15 -5.09
C TYR A 92 8.49 13.00 -5.85
N LYS A 93 8.19 14.28 -6.09
CA LYS A 93 9.14 15.20 -6.70
C LYS A 93 10.42 15.34 -5.88
N LYS A 94 10.32 15.54 -4.56
CA LYS A 94 11.50 15.59 -3.67
C LYS A 94 12.35 14.31 -3.78
N VAL A 95 11.70 13.15 -3.82
CA VAL A 95 12.35 11.84 -3.97
C VAL A 95 13.04 11.71 -5.34
N CYS A 96 12.36 12.11 -6.41
CA CYS A 96 12.91 12.12 -7.77
C CYS A 96 14.10 13.08 -7.94
N ASP A 97 14.06 14.23 -7.26
CA ASP A 97 15.13 15.21 -7.25
C ASP A 97 16.36 14.68 -6.48
N ALA A 98 16.13 13.87 -5.45
CA ALA A 98 17.15 13.11 -4.73
C ALA A 98 17.70 11.87 -5.48
N LYS A 99 17.42 11.76 -6.79
CA LYS A 99 17.89 10.69 -7.69
C LYS A 99 17.38 9.28 -7.33
N ASP A 100 16.24 9.21 -6.66
CA ASP A 100 15.54 7.94 -6.43
C ASP A 100 14.47 7.72 -7.51
N GLY A 101 14.66 6.65 -8.29
CA GLY A 101 13.81 6.32 -9.43
C GLY A 101 12.34 6.11 -9.08
N ARG A 102 12.02 5.66 -7.86
CA ARG A 102 10.64 5.43 -7.40
C ARG A 102 9.86 6.73 -7.30
N GLY A 103 10.51 7.81 -6.86
CA GLY A 103 9.93 9.15 -6.84
C GLY A 103 9.59 9.63 -8.26
N CYS A 104 10.48 9.38 -9.21
CA CYS A 104 10.24 9.77 -10.60
C CYS A 104 9.07 8.98 -11.21
N ALA A 105 8.97 7.66 -10.95
CA ALA A 105 7.85 6.84 -11.40
C ALA A 105 6.51 7.29 -10.77
N GLY A 106 6.49 7.52 -9.44
CA GLY A 106 5.30 7.97 -8.74
C GLY A 106 4.80 9.33 -9.23
N LEU A 107 5.70 10.29 -9.45
CA LEU A 107 5.36 11.58 -10.04
C LEU A 107 4.86 11.42 -11.47
N ALA A 108 5.55 10.64 -12.30
CA ALA A 108 5.15 10.37 -13.68
C ALA A 108 3.73 9.79 -13.76
N TYR A 109 3.40 8.83 -12.88
CA TYR A 109 2.07 8.23 -12.81
C TYR A 109 0.98 9.27 -12.57
N LEU A 110 1.16 10.14 -11.58
CA LEU A 110 0.20 11.21 -11.28
C LEU A 110 0.12 12.24 -12.42
N THR A 111 1.24 12.57 -13.05
CA THR A 111 1.32 13.52 -14.15
C THR A 111 0.67 12.99 -15.44
N VAL A 112 0.87 11.72 -15.79
CA VAL A 112 0.19 11.12 -16.97
C VAL A 112 -1.32 11.09 -16.75
N GLN A 113 -1.78 10.76 -15.54
CA GLN A 113 -3.20 10.64 -15.23
C GLN A 113 -3.89 11.98 -14.91
N GLY A 114 -3.14 13.07 -14.71
CA GLY A 114 -3.69 14.35 -14.27
C GLY A 114 -4.29 14.31 -12.86
N ARG A 115 -3.69 13.52 -11.96
CA ARG A 115 -4.22 13.26 -10.62
C ARG A 115 -3.45 14.03 -9.56
N GLY A 116 -4.09 15.03 -8.97
CA GLY A 116 -3.43 15.95 -8.02
C GLY A 116 -2.44 16.92 -8.67
N VAL A 117 -2.23 16.81 -9.99
CA VAL A 117 -1.43 17.68 -10.84
C VAL A 117 -2.09 17.77 -12.21
N THR A 118 -1.76 18.77 -13.02
CA THR A 118 -2.25 18.86 -14.40
C THR A 118 -1.76 17.68 -15.24
N ALA A 119 -2.66 17.11 -16.06
CA ALA A 119 -2.31 16.03 -16.97
C ALA A 119 -1.26 16.49 -17.99
N ASN A 120 -0.17 15.74 -18.12
CA ASN A 120 0.85 15.99 -19.13
C ASN A 120 1.57 14.68 -19.49
N ALA A 121 1.12 14.03 -20.55
CA ALA A 121 1.70 12.77 -21.00
C ALA A 121 3.18 12.92 -21.43
N ALA A 122 3.57 14.05 -22.01
CA ALA A 122 4.95 14.27 -22.45
C ALA A 122 5.91 14.39 -21.28
N GLU A 123 5.55 15.17 -20.27
CA GLU A 123 6.34 15.27 -19.04
C GLU A 123 6.35 13.95 -18.26
N GLY A 124 5.21 13.28 -18.15
CA GLY A 124 5.13 11.95 -17.55
C GLY A 124 6.03 10.94 -18.25
N ARG A 125 6.08 10.93 -19.60
CA ARG A 125 7.00 10.09 -20.37
C ARG A 125 8.46 10.38 -20.04
N ARG A 126 8.82 11.67 -19.92
CA ARG A 126 10.19 12.09 -19.55
C ARG A 126 10.55 11.66 -18.13
N LEU A 127 9.62 11.75 -17.19
CA LEU A 127 9.80 11.33 -15.81
C LEU A 127 9.93 9.79 -15.69
N TYR A 128 9.13 9.02 -16.42
CA TYR A 128 9.31 7.57 -16.49
C TYR A 128 10.64 7.17 -17.13
N LYS A 129 11.07 7.88 -18.18
CA LYS A 129 12.41 7.66 -18.75
C LYS A 129 13.50 7.91 -17.70
N LYS A 130 13.43 9.04 -16.98
CA LYS A 130 14.35 9.34 -15.88
C LYS A 130 14.30 8.28 -14.78
N SER A 131 13.12 7.78 -14.44
CA SER A 131 12.94 6.68 -13.48
C SER A 131 13.67 5.41 -13.94
N CYS A 132 13.50 5.04 -15.21
CA CYS A 132 14.21 3.90 -15.81
C CYS A 132 15.73 4.09 -15.81
N ASP A 133 16.21 5.29 -16.16
CA ASP A 133 17.64 5.62 -16.15
C ASP A 133 18.25 5.56 -14.73
N LEU A 134 17.41 5.64 -13.70
CA LEU A 134 17.78 5.45 -12.29
C LEU A 134 17.58 3.99 -11.81
N GLY A 135 17.28 3.06 -12.72
CA GLY A 135 17.18 1.62 -12.44
C GLY A 135 15.83 1.15 -11.92
N GLU A 136 14.82 2.02 -11.84
CA GLU A 136 13.49 1.66 -11.35
C GLU A 136 12.71 0.88 -12.43
N VAL A 137 12.43 -0.40 -12.13
CA VAL A 137 11.85 -1.36 -13.08
C VAL A 137 10.46 -0.92 -13.53
N SER A 138 9.63 -0.42 -12.62
CA SER A 138 8.29 0.09 -12.96
C SER A 138 8.37 1.29 -13.90
N GLY A 139 9.40 2.14 -13.74
CA GLY A 139 9.69 3.26 -14.62
C GLY A 139 10.10 2.81 -16.02
N CYS A 140 10.94 1.77 -16.13
CA CYS A 140 11.32 1.18 -17.41
C CYS A 140 10.13 0.58 -18.15
N ALA A 141 9.28 -0.18 -17.46
CA ALA A 141 8.08 -0.76 -18.06
C ALA A 141 7.13 0.32 -18.59
N ALA A 142 6.87 1.36 -17.79
CA ALA A 142 5.97 2.44 -18.15
C ALA A 142 6.52 3.29 -19.31
N TRP A 143 7.80 3.66 -19.25
CA TRP A 143 8.46 4.35 -20.36
C TRP A 143 8.44 3.50 -21.63
N GLY A 144 8.78 2.21 -21.50
CA GLY A 144 8.85 1.29 -22.62
C GLY A 144 7.51 1.19 -23.35
N ASN A 145 6.42 1.05 -22.59
CA ASN A 145 5.07 1.10 -23.14
C ASN A 145 4.74 2.43 -23.83
N MET A 146 5.01 3.57 -23.19
CA MET A 146 4.72 4.88 -23.78
C MET A 146 5.56 5.15 -25.04
N ALA A 147 6.81 4.67 -25.07
CA ALA A 147 7.68 4.73 -26.24
C ALA A 147 7.17 3.85 -27.38
N TYR A 148 6.70 2.64 -27.07
CA TYR A 148 6.10 1.74 -28.05
C TYR A 148 4.82 2.32 -28.68
N THR A 149 3.92 2.85 -27.85
CA THR A 149 2.62 3.37 -28.31
C THR A 149 2.72 4.79 -28.91
N GLY A 150 3.77 5.55 -28.59
CA GLY A 150 3.88 6.97 -28.95
C GLY A 150 3.06 7.88 -28.02
N THR A 151 2.71 7.43 -26.82
CA THR A 151 2.00 8.26 -25.85
C THR A 151 2.96 9.29 -25.28
N GLY A 152 2.65 10.58 -25.43
CA GLY A 152 3.49 11.67 -24.88
C GLY A 152 4.79 11.91 -25.66
N GLY A 153 4.90 11.45 -26.90
CA GLY A 153 6.07 11.71 -27.75
C GLY A 153 6.08 10.87 -29.02
N PRO A 154 7.10 11.03 -29.88
CA PRO A 154 7.24 10.16 -31.05
C PRO A 154 7.42 8.70 -30.62
N LYS A 155 6.95 7.79 -31.47
CA LYS A 155 7.16 6.34 -31.28
C LYS A 155 8.65 6.01 -31.33
N ASP A 156 9.07 5.19 -30.38
CA ASP A 156 10.34 4.47 -30.37
C ASP A 156 10.00 3.01 -30.08
N VAL A 157 9.56 2.30 -31.11
CA VAL A 157 9.12 0.91 -31.02
C VAL A 157 10.26 0.02 -30.55
N GLN A 158 11.46 0.24 -31.06
CA GLN A 158 12.63 -0.58 -30.74
C GLN A 158 13.08 -0.36 -29.30
N GLY A 159 13.25 0.89 -28.87
CA GLY A 159 13.60 1.22 -27.48
C GLY A 159 12.51 0.84 -26.50
N GLY A 160 11.24 1.05 -26.86
CA GLY A 160 10.10 0.66 -26.05
C GLY A 160 10.02 -0.84 -25.80
N THR A 161 10.20 -1.63 -26.86
CA THR A 161 10.23 -3.10 -26.80
C THR A 161 11.41 -3.60 -25.95
N ARG A 162 12.61 -3.02 -26.11
CA ARG A 162 13.77 -3.38 -25.27
C ARG A 162 13.50 -3.14 -23.79
N ALA A 163 13.02 -1.95 -23.41
CA ALA A 163 12.75 -1.66 -22.00
C ALA A 163 11.64 -2.53 -21.40
N LEU A 164 10.62 -2.88 -22.18
CA LEU A 164 9.59 -3.82 -21.74
C LEU A 164 10.16 -5.24 -21.54
N ASN A 165 10.99 -5.73 -22.45
CA ASN A 165 11.67 -7.03 -22.29
C ASN A 165 12.62 -7.05 -21.09
N GLU A 166 13.40 -5.98 -20.88
CA GLU A 166 14.28 -5.85 -19.71
C GLU A 166 13.50 -5.80 -18.40
N ALA A 167 12.36 -5.09 -18.36
CA ALA A 167 11.50 -5.09 -17.19
C ALA A 167 10.86 -6.47 -16.93
N CYS A 168 10.44 -7.17 -18.00
CA CYS A 168 9.94 -8.54 -17.88
C CYS A 168 11.02 -9.52 -17.39
N ALA A 169 12.26 -9.39 -17.87
CA ALA A 169 13.39 -10.20 -17.41
C ALA A 169 13.71 -9.99 -15.91
N LYS A 170 13.22 -8.88 -15.32
CA LYS A 170 13.24 -8.60 -13.89
C LYS A 170 11.93 -9.00 -13.18
N GLU A 171 11.16 -9.90 -13.79
CA GLU A 171 9.92 -10.47 -13.29
C GLU A 171 8.83 -9.43 -13.00
N TYR A 172 8.88 -8.26 -13.67
CA TYR A 172 7.79 -7.30 -13.58
C TYR A 172 6.61 -7.78 -14.44
N GLU A 173 5.67 -8.47 -13.79
CA GLU A 173 4.55 -9.19 -14.41
C GLU A 173 3.83 -8.38 -15.48
N TRP A 174 3.48 -7.11 -15.18
CA TRP A 174 2.80 -6.23 -16.14
C TRP A 174 3.60 -6.01 -17.42
N ALA A 175 4.94 -5.95 -17.34
CA ALA A 175 5.77 -5.85 -18.54
C ALA A 175 5.78 -7.16 -19.33
N CYS A 176 5.81 -8.31 -18.66
CA CYS A 176 5.74 -9.61 -19.33
C CYS A 176 4.42 -9.79 -20.08
N GLU A 177 3.28 -9.49 -19.44
CA GLU A 177 1.97 -9.51 -20.08
C GLU A 177 1.95 -8.54 -21.27
N ARG A 178 2.52 -7.35 -21.09
CA ARG A 178 2.57 -6.32 -22.13
C ARG A 178 3.38 -6.75 -23.35
N VAL A 179 4.52 -7.41 -23.16
CA VAL A 179 5.34 -7.94 -24.26
C VAL A 179 4.56 -8.98 -25.07
N GLN A 180 3.87 -9.90 -24.38
CA GLN A 180 3.05 -10.94 -25.02
C GLN A 180 1.90 -10.33 -25.84
N THR A 181 1.17 -9.36 -25.27
CA THR A 181 0.00 -8.74 -25.93
C THR A 181 0.37 -7.84 -27.10
N LEU A 182 1.52 -7.16 -27.05
CA LEU A 182 1.95 -6.30 -28.16
C LEU A 182 2.50 -7.09 -29.36
N GLY A 183 2.69 -8.41 -29.25
CA GLY A 183 3.47 -9.18 -30.23
C GLY A 183 4.92 -8.70 -30.33
N ALA A 184 5.40 -7.99 -29.30
CA ALA A 184 6.65 -7.27 -29.28
C ALA A 184 7.79 -8.16 -28.76
N PHE A 185 7.92 -9.37 -29.29
CA PHE A 185 8.99 -10.27 -28.87
C PHE A 185 10.11 -10.40 -29.89
N ASP A 186 11.30 -10.33 -29.32
CA ASP A 186 12.66 -10.54 -29.81
C ASP A 186 13.27 -9.46 -30.75
N PRO A 187 14.19 -8.60 -30.24
CA PRO A 187 14.99 -7.70 -31.07
C PRO A 187 15.95 -8.41 -32.05
N ASN A 188 16.11 -9.73 -31.95
CA ASN A 188 16.81 -10.58 -32.93
C ASN A 188 15.86 -11.32 -33.89
N ASP A 189 14.54 -11.13 -33.76
CA ASP A 189 13.59 -11.78 -34.65
C ASP A 189 13.61 -11.13 -36.04
N ARG A 190 14.31 -11.79 -36.97
CA ARG A 190 14.36 -11.43 -38.39
C ARG A 190 13.12 -11.90 -39.17
N SER A 191 12.07 -12.42 -38.52
CA SER A 191 10.88 -12.94 -39.21
C SER A 191 10.26 -11.91 -40.14
N MET A 192 10.20 -10.64 -39.74
CA MET A 192 9.70 -9.53 -40.58
C MET A 192 10.68 -9.06 -41.66
N GLN A 193 11.96 -9.39 -41.55
CA GLN A 193 12.96 -9.14 -42.59
C GLN A 193 12.90 -10.26 -43.65
N ARG A 194 12.83 -11.53 -43.21
CA ARG A 194 12.58 -12.68 -44.09
C ARG A 194 11.29 -12.54 -44.90
N LEU A 195 10.20 -12.07 -44.28
CA LEU A 195 8.93 -11.85 -44.99
C LEU A 195 8.99 -10.75 -46.06
N ARG A 196 9.87 -9.75 -45.90
CA ARG A 196 10.10 -8.72 -46.93
C ARG A 196 10.93 -9.28 -48.07
N ASP A 197 11.99 -10.01 -47.77
CA ASP A 197 12.85 -10.66 -48.78
C ASP A 197 12.04 -11.65 -49.65
N LEU A 198 11.07 -12.36 -49.06
CA LEU A 198 10.14 -13.25 -49.76
C LEU A 198 9.10 -12.54 -50.64
N ARG A 199 8.79 -11.26 -50.40
CA ARG A 199 7.87 -10.47 -51.24
C ARG A 199 8.56 -9.73 -52.38
N SER A 200 9.89 -9.67 -52.35
CA SER A 200 10.73 -9.00 -53.35
C SER A 200 11.38 -9.96 -54.36
N ASN A 201 11.15 -11.27 -54.24
CA ASN A 201 11.45 -12.31 -55.24
C ASN A 201 10.15 -12.82 -55.84
#